data_AF-A0A9Q4KQB6-F1
#
_entry.id   AF-A0A9Q4KQB6-F1
#
_cell.length_a   1.000
_cell.length_b   1.000
_cell.length_c   1.000
_cell.angle_alpha   90.00
_cell.angle_beta   90.00
_cell.angle_gamma   90.00
#
_symmetry.space_group_name_H-M   'P 1'
#
loop_
_entity.id
_entity.type
_entity.pdbx_description
1 polymer ?
#
loop_
_entity_poly.entity_id
_entity_poly.type
_entity_poly.pdbx_seq_one_letter_code
_entity_poly.pdbx_strand_id
1 'polypeptide(L)'
;MALITPLRIKKQNCFVRDDDIDVVDIISSIYKKATFMRHQALQQLAFNPSYRVLSKNLYFLDIDRWSNRQKTKMKFGGIVGEMLLDEVDEMSFKILSLGEILGVGKQCSFGLGKIEIYNK
;
A
#
# COMPACT_ATOMS: atom_id res chain seq x y z
N MET A 1 -3.59 -5.94 -9.56
CA MET A 1 -3.32 -6.10 -8.12
C MET A 1 -4.58 -5.91 -7.30
N ALA A 2 -4.71 -6.62 -6.18
CA ALA A 2 -5.80 -6.47 -5.23
C ALA A 2 -5.29 -6.01 -3.86
N LEU A 3 -6.01 -5.09 -3.23
CA LEU A 3 -5.80 -4.61 -1.87
C LEU A 3 -6.75 -5.39 -0.94
N ILE A 4 -6.23 -6.46 -0.35
CA ILE A 4 -7.02 -7.46 0.38
C ILE A 4 -7.44 -6.96 1.77
N THR A 5 -6.53 -6.29 2.48
CA THR A 5 -6.83 -5.65 3.77
C THR A 5 -6.58 -4.15 3.71
N PRO A 6 -7.26 -3.33 4.54
CA PRO A 6 -7.25 -1.88 4.39
C PRO A 6 -5.84 -1.28 4.28
N LEU A 7 -5.57 -0.68 3.13
CA LEU A 7 -4.34 0.04 2.84
C LEU A 7 -4.41 1.44 3.47
N ARG A 8 -3.39 1.80 4.23
CA ARG A 8 -3.31 3.09 4.92
C ARG A 8 -2.03 3.82 4.57
N ILE A 9 -2.12 4.82 3.71
CA ILE A 9 -1.00 5.70 3.35
C ILE A 9 -1.32 7.14 3.78
N LYS A 10 -0.29 7.87 4.23
CA LYS A 10 -0.41 9.29 4.58
C LYS A 10 0.35 10.15 3.57
N LYS A 11 -0.32 11.16 3.02
CA LYS A 11 0.28 12.27 2.26
C LYS A 11 0.01 13.58 3.01
N GLN A 12 1.01 14.45 3.14
CA GLN A 12 0.88 15.75 3.82
C GLN A 12 0.20 15.63 5.20
N ASN A 13 0.55 14.57 5.94
CA ASN A 13 -0.01 14.19 7.26
C ASN A 13 -1.48 13.74 7.31
N CYS A 14 -2.21 13.78 6.18
CA CYS A 14 -3.57 13.25 6.05
C CYS A 14 -3.58 11.83 5.46
N PHE A 15 -4.54 11.00 5.88
CA PHE A 15 -4.75 9.70 5.24
C PHE A 15 -5.38 9.92 3.87
N VAL A 16 -4.77 9.31 2.85
CA VAL A 16 -5.23 9.36 1.48
C VAL A 16 -6.58 8.64 1.38
N ARG A 17 -7.54 9.23 0.67
CA ARG A 17 -8.83 8.62 0.34
C ARG A 17 -8.83 8.11 -1.10
N ASP A 18 -9.89 7.39 -1.42
CA ASP A 18 -10.07 6.42 -2.49
C ASP A 18 -9.45 6.84 -3.83
N ASP A 19 -9.78 8.03 -4.31
CA ASP A 19 -9.33 8.51 -5.62
C ASP A 19 -7.90 9.08 -5.62
N ASP A 20 -7.35 9.45 -4.47
CA ASP A 20 -6.07 10.16 -4.35
C ASP A 20 -4.84 9.22 -4.27
N ILE A 21 -5.07 7.91 -4.15
CA ILE A 21 -3.99 6.92 -4.08
C ILE A 21 -3.45 6.60 -5.47
N ASP A 22 -2.15 6.74 -5.67
CA ASP A 22 -1.46 6.37 -6.90
C ASP A 22 -0.63 5.09 -6.69
N VAL A 23 -0.37 4.37 -7.77
CA VAL A 23 0.51 3.20 -7.79
C VAL A 23 1.91 3.58 -7.31
N VAL A 24 2.40 4.77 -7.67
CA VAL A 24 3.69 5.30 -7.17
C VAL A 24 3.72 5.39 -5.64
N ASP A 25 2.60 5.67 -4.98
CA ASP A 25 2.56 5.71 -3.51
C ASP A 25 2.74 4.34 -2.89
N ILE A 26 2.15 3.32 -3.52
CA ILE A 26 2.26 1.92 -3.11
C ILE A 26 3.69 1.43 -3.33
N ILE A 27 4.26 1.66 -4.51
CA ILE A 27 5.65 1.34 -4.83
C ILE A 27 6.59 2.04 -3.86
N SER A 28 6.38 3.34 -3.61
CA SER A 28 7.16 4.14 -2.66
C SER A 28 7.08 3.59 -1.24
N SER A 29 5.89 3.17 -0.81
CA SER A 29 5.72 2.60 0.52
C SER A 29 6.47 1.28 0.67
N ILE A 30 6.46 0.43 -0.34
CA ILE A 30 7.15 -0.86 -0.31
C ILE A 30 8.66 -0.64 -0.39
N TYR A 31 9.12 0.22 -1.30
CA TYR A 31 10.53 0.54 -1.48
C TYR A 31 11.16 1.05 -0.18
N LYS A 32 10.55 2.03 0.49
CA LYS A 32 11.03 2.56 1.78
C LYS A 32 11.11 1.49 2.87
N LYS A 33 10.16 0.56 2.89
CA LYS A 33 10.15 -0.54 3.85
C LYS A 33 11.28 -1.54 3.54
N ALA A 34 11.47 -1.89 2.27
CA ALA A 34 12.55 -2.77 1.81
C ALA A 34 13.94 -2.18 2.10
N THR A 35 14.16 -0.88 1.86
CA THR A 35 15.42 -0.21 2.20
C THR A 35 15.67 -0.19 3.71
N PHE A 36 14.63 0.08 4.50
CA PHE A 36 14.72 0.07 5.96
C PHE A 36 15.13 -1.31 6.50
N MET A 37 14.53 -2.40 5.99
CA MET A 37 14.92 -3.76 6.40
C MET A 37 16.34 -4.15 5.99
N ARG A 38 16.90 -3.47 4.99
CA ARG A 38 18.31 -3.63 4.57
C ARG A 38 19.28 -2.77 5.40
N HIS A 39 18.81 -2.15 6.49
CA HIS A 39 19.59 -1.21 7.31
C HIS A 39 20.17 -0.03 6.52
N GLN A 40 19.56 0.31 5.38
CA GLN A 40 19.91 1.48 4.59
C GLN A 40 19.13 2.69 5.10
N ALA A 41 19.68 3.89 4.91
CA ALA A 41 18.94 5.12 5.15
C ALA A 41 17.63 5.13 4.35
N LEU A 42 16.58 5.74 4.88
CA LEU A 42 15.32 5.92 4.14
C LEU A 42 15.60 6.75 2.89
N GLN A 43 15.37 6.14 1.72
CA GLN A 43 15.60 6.77 0.43
C GLN A 43 14.26 7.02 -0.27
N GLN A 44 14.23 8.10 -1.06
CA GLN A 44 13.18 8.26 -2.05
C GLN A 44 13.37 7.25 -3.17
N LEU A 45 12.36 7.05 -4.01
CA LEU A 45 12.49 6.16 -5.15
C LEU A 45 13.66 6.62 -6.01
N ALA A 46 14.60 5.71 -6.28
CA ALA A 46 15.79 6.00 -7.08
C ALA A 46 15.54 5.98 -8.61
N PHE A 47 14.29 5.74 -9.02
CA PHE A 47 13.87 5.63 -10.41
C PHE A 47 12.45 6.20 -10.56
N ASN A 48 12.05 6.46 -11.79
CA ASN A 48 10.68 6.88 -12.13
C ASN A 48 9.88 5.66 -12.60
N PRO A 49 8.87 5.21 -11.84
CA PRO A 49 8.00 4.11 -12.27
C PRO A 49 7.31 4.43 -13.60
N SER A 50 7.29 3.46 -14.50
CA SER A 50 6.51 3.51 -15.74
C SER A 50 5.42 2.44 -15.68
N TYR A 51 4.17 2.85 -15.85
CA TYR A 51 3.00 1.99 -15.82
C TYR A 51 1.81 2.72 -16.43
N ARG A 52 0.83 1.94 -16.88
CA ARG A 52 -0.47 2.41 -17.33
C ARG A 52 -1.55 1.83 -16.42
N VAL A 53 -2.43 2.68 -15.88
CA VAL A 53 -3.59 2.23 -15.11
C VAL A 53 -4.76 1.98 -16.06
N LEU A 54 -5.20 0.74 -16.18
CA LEU A 54 -6.36 0.37 -17.01
C LEU A 54 -7.68 0.50 -16.25
N SER A 55 -7.68 0.16 -14.96
CA SER A 55 -8.86 0.35 -14.09
C SER A 55 -8.43 0.54 -12.64
N LYS A 56 -9.28 1.26 -11.90
CA LYS A 56 -9.09 1.55 -10.48
C LYS A 56 -10.44 1.49 -9.78
N ASN A 57 -10.71 0.34 -9.18
CA ASN A 57 -11.95 0.05 -8.45
C ASN A 57 -11.63 0.01 -6.95
N LEU A 58 -11.43 1.19 -6.36
CA LEU A 58 -11.04 1.35 -4.96
C LEU A 58 -12.16 2.01 -4.15
N TYR A 59 -12.26 1.65 -2.88
CA TYR A 59 -13.21 2.26 -1.96
C TYR A 59 -12.67 2.25 -0.53
N PHE A 60 -13.13 3.21 0.29
CA PHE A 60 -12.82 3.22 1.70
C PHE A 60 -13.64 2.16 2.44
N LEU A 61 -12.97 1.24 3.11
CA LEU A 61 -13.60 0.33 4.06
C LEU A 61 -13.39 0.88 5.47
N ASP A 62 -14.46 1.36 6.11
CA ASP A 62 -14.40 1.80 7.50
C ASP A 62 -14.51 0.60 8.44
N ILE A 63 -13.49 0.38 9.26
CA ILE A 63 -13.46 -0.68 10.27
C ILE A 63 -12.98 -0.13 11.60
N ASP A 64 -13.69 -0.50 12.65
CA ASP A 64 -13.33 -0.23 14.04
C ASP A 64 -12.85 -1.49 14.73
N ARG A 65 -11.78 -1.36 15.51
CA ARG A 65 -11.29 -2.44 16.37
C ARG A 65 -11.24 -1.97 17.81
N TRP A 66 -11.82 -2.74 18.73
CA TRP A 66 -11.67 -2.47 20.15
C TRP A 66 -10.24 -2.76 20.63
N SER A 67 -9.62 -1.80 21.32
CA SER A 67 -8.32 -1.97 21.96
C SER A 67 -8.50 -2.23 23.45
N ASN A 68 -8.33 -3.49 23.86
CA ASN A 68 -8.38 -3.83 25.29
C ASN A 68 -7.28 -3.13 26.10
N ARG A 69 -6.09 -2.90 25.51
CA ARG A 69 -4.98 -2.19 26.16
C ARG A 69 -5.28 -0.71 26.41
N GLN A 70 -5.94 -0.04 25.46
CA GLN A 70 -6.22 1.41 25.55
C GLN A 70 -7.67 1.70 25.99
N LYS A 71 -8.50 0.66 26.16
CA LYS A 71 -9.93 0.75 26.48
C LYS A 71 -10.70 1.71 25.57
N THR A 72 -10.39 1.68 24.27
CA THR A 72 -11.01 2.56 23.27
C THR A 72 -11.16 1.88 21.90
N LYS A 73 -12.04 2.40 21.06
CA LYS A 73 -12.17 2.01 19.65
C LYS A 73 -11.04 2.64 18.83
N MET A 74 -10.35 1.81 18.06
CA MET A 74 -9.33 2.23 17.10
C MET A 74 -9.91 2.24 15.70
N LYS A 75 -9.77 3.37 15.01
CA LYS A 75 -10.15 3.49 13.59
C LYS A 75 -9.09 2.86 12.69
N PHE A 76 -9.44 1.72 12.12
CA PHE A 76 -8.59 0.92 11.24
C PHE A 76 -9.03 0.97 9.77
N GLY A 77 -9.98 1.84 9.44
CA GLY A 77 -10.39 2.05 8.07
C GLY A 77 -9.25 2.45 7.13
N GLY A 78 -9.40 2.09 5.86
CA GLY A 78 -8.42 2.29 4.80
C GLY A 78 -8.96 1.85 3.45
N ILE A 79 -8.13 1.95 2.42
CA ILE A 79 -8.51 1.69 1.03
C ILE A 79 -8.41 0.19 0.74
N VAL A 80 -9.44 -0.37 0.12
CA VAL A 80 -9.46 -1.75 -0.40
C VAL A 80 -9.97 -1.74 -1.84
N GLY A 81 -9.87 -2.87 -2.52
CA GLY A 81 -10.34 -3.04 -3.90
C GLY A 81 -9.24 -3.43 -4.86
N GLU A 82 -9.43 -3.14 -6.14
CA GLU A 82 -8.56 -3.66 -7.21
C GLU A 82 -8.07 -2.56 -8.16
N MET A 83 -6.86 -2.77 -8.66
CA MET A 83 -6.25 -1.94 -9.71
C MET A 83 -5.71 -2.84 -10.81
N LEU A 84 -6.11 -2.57 -12.05
CA LEU A 84 -5.55 -3.22 -13.23
C LEU A 84 -4.46 -2.31 -13.82
N LEU A 85 -3.24 -2.85 -13.91
CA LEU A 85 -2.08 -2.16 -14.43
C LEU A 85 -1.60 -2.85 -15.69
N ASP A 86 -1.06 -2.08 -16.62
CA ASP A 86 -0.45 -2.51 -17.87
C ASP A 86 0.89 -1.79 -18.06
N GLU A 87 1.74 -2.32 -18.94
CA GLU A 87 3.04 -1.71 -19.28
C GLU A 87 3.90 -1.36 -18.05
N VAL A 88 3.80 -2.16 -16.97
CA VAL A 88 4.54 -1.93 -15.71
C VAL A 88 6.01 -2.30 -15.92
N ASP A 89 6.91 -1.36 -15.64
CA ASP A 89 8.35 -1.63 -15.74
C ASP A 89 8.80 -2.74 -14.76
N GLU A 90 9.87 -3.45 -15.14
CA GLU A 90 10.34 -4.63 -14.40
C GLU A 90 10.68 -4.32 -12.93
N MET A 91 11.24 -3.14 -12.64
CA MET A 91 11.62 -2.76 -11.29
C MET A 91 10.39 -2.47 -10.43
N SER A 92 9.42 -1.72 -10.97
CA SER A 92 8.11 -1.49 -10.33
C SER A 92 7.39 -2.80 -10.05
N PHE A 93 7.37 -3.72 -11.03
CA PHE A 93 6.73 -5.02 -10.87
C PHE A 93 7.37 -5.81 -9.72
N LYS A 94 8.71 -5.92 -9.67
CA LYS A 94 9.44 -6.60 -8.58
C LYS A 94 9.13 -5.99 -7.21
N ILE A 95 9.05 -4.66 -7.13
CA ILE A 95 8.71 -3.97 -5.87
C ILE A 95 7.26 -4.24 -5.47
N LEU A 96 6.32 -4.23 -6.42
CA LEU A 96 4.92 -4.58 -6.14
C LEU A 96 4.79 -6.02 -5.61
N SER A 97 5.47 -7.00 -6.23
CA SER A 97 5.51 -8.39 -5.75
C SER A 97 6.11 -8.52 -4.35
N LEU A 98 7.15 -7.74 -4.02
CA LEU A 98 7.68 -7.67 -2.64
C LEU A 98 6.61 -7.20 -1.64
N GLY A 99 5.67 -6.37 -2.07
CA GLY A 99 4.58 -5.88 -1.24
C GLY A 99 3.65 -6.97 -0.72
N GLU A 100 3.52 -8.11 -1.42
CA GLU A 100 2.72 -9.25 -0.96
C GLU A 100 3.28 -9.87 0.33
N ILE A 101 4.61 -9.88 0.46
CA ILE A 101 5.33 -10.43 1.61
C ILE A 101 5.45 -9.39 2.73
N LEU A 102 5.78 -8.15 2.37
CA LEU A 102 6.12 -7.10 3.34
C LEU A 102 4.91 -6.32 3.88
N GLY A 103 3.79 -6.39 3.18
CA GLY A 103 2.65 -5.50 3.33
C GLY A 103 2.96 -4.06 2.90
N VAL A 104 1.92 -3.26 2.73
CA VAL A 104 2.00 -1.90 2.19
C VAL A 104 1.40 -0.89 3.17
N GLY A 105 2.02 0.28 3.27
CA GLY A 105 1.52 1.39 4.09
C GLY A 105 1.81 1.23 5.58
N LYS A 106 0.95 1.84 6.39
CA LYS A 106 1.01 1.86 7.86
C LYS A 106 0.09 0.80 8.43
N GLN A 107 0.38 0.35 9.64
CA GLN A 107 -0.58 -0.51 10.35
C GLN A 107 -0.32 -2.01 10.11
N CYS A 108 0.70 -2.40 9.33
CA CYS A 108 0.85 -3.78 8.85
C CYS A 108 1.00 -4.84 9.95
N SER A 109 1.58 -4.50 11.10
CA SER A 109 1.65 -5.40 12.25
C SER A 109 0.28 -5.74 12.86
N PHE A 110 -0.77 -4.98 12.52
CA PHE A 110 -2.16 -5.28 12.88
C PHE A 110 -2.92 -6.04 11.77
N GLY A 111 -2.23 -6.53 10.74
CA GLY A 111 -2.84 -7.25 9.61
C GLY A 111 -3.36 -6.36 8.48
N LEU A 112 -3.04 -5.06 8.50
CA LEU A 112 -3.46 -4.10 7.47
C LEU A 112 -2.47 -4.03 6.28
N GLY A 113 -2.96 -3.59 5.12
CA GLY A 113 -2.13 -3.38 3.93
C GLY A 113 -1.61 -4.65 3.26
N LYS A 114 -2.33 -5.77 3.36
CA LYS A 114 -2.07 -6.97 2.56
C LYS A 114 -2.48 -6.68 1.11
N ILE A 115 -1.59 -6.97 0.17
CA ILE A 115 -1.86 -6.90 -1.26
C ILE A 115 -1.59 -8.23 -1.93
N GLU A 116 -2.20 -8.45 -3.09
CA GLU A 116 -1.94 -9.60 -3.96
C GLU A 116 -1.71 -9.13 -5.41
N ILE A 117 -0.72 -9.73 -6.07
CA ILE A 117 -0.35 -9.46 -7.45
C ILE A 117 -0.73 -10.69 -8.29
N TYR A 118 -1.57 -10.47 -9.31
CA TYR A 118 -1.94 -11.52 -10.26
C TYR A 118 -1.22 -11.27 -11.58
N ASN A 119 -0.47 -12.26 -12.05
CA ASN A 119 0.05 -12.29 -13.42
C ASN A 119 -0.87 -13.13 -14.28
N LYS A 120 -1.34 -12.58 -15.40
CA LYS A 120 -1.88 -13.36 -16.51
C LYS A 120 -0.82 -13.48 -17.59
#